data_AF-A0AAQ3ASL3-F1
#
_entry.id   AF-A0AAQ3ASL3-F1
#
_cell.length_a   1.000
_cell.length_b   1.000
_cell.length_c   1.000
_cell.angle_alpha   90.00
_cell.angle_beta   90.00
_cell.angle_gamma   90.00
#
_symmetry.space_group_name_H-M   'P 1'
#
loop_
_entity.id
_entity.type
_entity.pdbx_description
1 polymer ?
#
loop_
_entity_poly.entity_id
_entity_poly.type
_entity_poly.pdbx_seq_one_letter_code
_entity_poly.pdbx_strand_id
1 'polypeptide(L)'
;MSRNKWTDMIIELQGLSQAGLTYGRDDFDLERYARIRDIAAEVDSVIAIHDRERHNTPHYAYGVCKIFTLCHVTGGSSEKNIETTGFDWFAEDDLPPLAVAKNSEEQVRMCFEAYRVSYEWKVRFD
;
A
#
# COMPACT_ATOMS: atom_id res chain seq x y z
N MET A 1 11.08 -8.12 20.14
CA MET A 1 10.43 -8.56 18.88
C MET A 1 11.53 -9.05 17.95
N SER A 2 11.43 -10.26 17.40
CA SER A 2 12.47 -10.74 16.46
C SER A 2 12.38 -9.95 15.17
N ARG A 3 13.51 -9.40 14.73
CA ARG A 3 13.67 -8.75 13.42
C ARG A 3 13.24 -9.74 12.35
N ASN A 4 12.21 -9.41 11.57
CA ASN A 4 11.79 -10.23 10.46
C ASN A 4 12.43 -9.70 9.17
N LYS A 5 12.58 -10.58 8.17
CA LYS A 5 13.26 -10.26 6.91
C LYS A 5 12.61 -9.07 6.16
N TRP A 6 11.33 -8.81 6.42
CA TRP A 6 10.58 -7.68 5.87
C TRP A 6 11.04 -6.34 6.44
N THR A 7 11.24 -6.25 7.77
CA THR A 7 11.82 -5.06 8.41
C THR A 7 13.23 -4.78 7.88
N ASP A 8 14.04 -5.83 7.67
CA ASP A 8 15.39 -5.65 7.11
C ASP A 8 15.33 -5.11 5.67
N MET A 9 14.38 -5.58 4.85
CA MET A 9 14.16 -5.06 3.49
C MET A 9 13.67 -3.60 3.48
N ILE A 10 12.80 -3.21 4.42
CA ILE A 10 12.36 -1.81 4.55
C ILE A 10 13.55 -0.91 4.93
N ILE A 11 14.38 -1.34 5.89
CA ILE A 11 15.58 -0.60 6.31
C ILE A 11 16.56 -0.46 5.14
N GLU A 12 16.76 -1.53 4.37
CA GLU A 12 17.59 -1.50 3.16
C GLU A 12 17.03 -0.53 2.12
N LEU A 13 15.73 -0.57 1.84
CA LEU A 13 15.05 0.32 0.88
C LEU A 13 15.15 1.80 1.30
N GLN A 14 14.99 2.08 2.60
CA GLN A 14 15.21 3.42 3.15
C GLN A 14 16.67 3.86 3.01
N GLY A 15 17.63 2.97 3.25
CA GLY A 15 19.05 3.23 3.08
C GLY A 15 19.44 3.55 1.62
N LEU A 16 18.92 2.77 0.67
CA LEU A 16 19.12 2.99 -0.76
C LEU A 16 18.51 4.31 -1.21
N SER A 17 17.29 4.62 -0.76
CA SER A 17 16.62 5.90 -1.06
C SER A 17 17.38 7.09 -0.48
N GLN A 18 17.93 6.97 0.74
CA GLN A 18 18.75 8.01 1.35
C GLN A 18 20.07 8.24 0.60
N ALA A 19 20.71 7.17 0.12
CA ALA A 19 21.89 7.28 -0.73
C ALA A 19 21.55 7.98 -2.05
N GLY A 20 20.42 7.60 -2.68
CA GLY A 20 19.91 8.25 -3.89
C GLY A 20 19.65 9.75 -3.70
N LEU A 21 19.05 10.16 -2.58
CA LEU A 21 18.83 11.56 -2.24
C LEU A 21 20.12 12.35 -1.96
N THR A 22 21.16 11.68 -1.46
CA THR A 22 22.42 12.31 -1.10
C THR A 22 23.32 12.52 -2.32
N TYR A 23 23.31 11.57 -3.25
CA TYR A 23 24.25 11.53 -4.39
C TYR A 23 23.59 11.72 -5.76
N GLY A 24 22.26 11.65 -5.84
CA GLY A 24 21.50 11.89 -7.06
C GLY A 24 21.69 13.31 -7.58
N ARG A 25 21.61 13.47 -8.90
CA ARG A 25 21.80 14.76 -9.59
C ARG A 25 20.68 15.09 -10.58
N ASP A 26 19.78 14.15 -10.80
CA ASP A 26 18.62 14.31 -11.68
C ASP A 26 17.38 14.57 -10.82
N ASP A 27 16.62 15.61 -11.16
CA ASP A 27 15.47 16.06 -10.36
C ASP A 27 14.37 14.98 -10.30
N PHE A 28 14.18 14.21 -11.38
CA PHE A 28 13.19 13.13 -11.38
C PHE A 28 13.63 11.96 -10.50
N ASP A 29 14.92 11.62 -10.49
CA ASP A 29 15.46 10.60 -9.60
C ASP A 29 15.33 11.02 -8.13
N LEU A 30 15.61 12.27 -7.80
CA LEU A 30 15.47 12.79 -6.43
C LEU A 30 14.02 12.72 -5.95
N GLU A 31 13.04 13.12 -6.77
CA GLU A 31 11.62 12.96 -6.46
C GLU A 31 11.23 11.50 -6.22
N ARG A 32 11.72 10.59 -7.07
CA ARG A 32 11.48 9.15 -6.88
C ARG A 32 12.09 8.63 -5.59
N TYR A 33 13.32 8.98 -5.27
CA TYR A 33 13.96 8.51 -4.03
C TYR A 33 13.26 9.07 -2.79
N ALA A 34 12.81 10.33 -2.82
CA ALA A 34 12.00 10.89 -1.74
C ALA A 34 10.71 10.07 -1.56
N ARG A 35 9.99 9.81 -2.65
CA ARG A 35 8.73 9.06 -2.58
C ARG A 35 8.92 7.61 -2.13
N ILE A 36 9.96 6.92 -2.59
CA ILE A 36 10.27 5.54 -2.18
C ILE A 36 10.58 5.49 -0.68
N ARG A 37 11.35 6.45 -0.16
CA ARG A 37 11.68 6.51 1.27
C ARG A 37 10.43 6.66 2.13
N ASP A 38 9.50 7.52 1.71
CA ASP A 38 8.27 7.78 2.45
C ASP A 38 7.33 6.57 2.41
N ILE A 39 7.17 5.94 1.24
CA ILE A 39 6.42 4.68 1.10
C ILE A 39 7.01 3.60 2.01
N ALA A 40 8.34 3.45 2.04
CA ALA A 40 9.00 2.47 2.89
C ALA A 40 8.76 2.72 4.38
N ALA A 41 8.64 3.99 4.80
CA ALA A 41 8.37 4.35 6.19
C ALA A 41 6.92 4.03 6.61
N GLU A 42 5.97 4.06 5.67
CA GLU A 42 4.55 3.88 5.96
C GLU A 42 4.15 2.39 6.01
N VAL A 43 4.89 1.48 5.37
CA VAL A 43 4.47 0.08 5.20
C VAL A 43 4.84 -0.81 6.40
N ASP A 44 3.83 -1.41 7.02
CA ASP A 44 4.01 -2.35 8.13
C ASP A 44 4.14 -3.80 7.66
N SER A 45 3.24 -4.25 6.77
CA SER A 45 3.21 -5.63 6.28
C SER A 45 2.43 -5.78 4.97
N VAL A 46 2.67 -6.87 4.24
CA VAL A 46 1.84 -7.25 3.09
C VAL A 46 0.64 -8.04 3.59
N ILE A 47 -0.56 -7.65 3.18
CA ILE A 47 -1.82 -8.33 3.50
C ILE A 47 -2.11 -9.40 2.44
N ALA A 48 -2.03 -9.04 1.16
CA ALA A 48 -2.34 -9.93 0.07
C ALA A 48 -1.66 -9.53 -1.23
N ILE A 49 -1.45 -10.51 -2.12
CA ILE A 49 -1.10 -10.30 -3.52
C ILE A 49 -2.16 -11.04 -4.33
N HIS A 50 -3.01 -10.31 -5.03
CA HIS A 50 -4.12 -10.86 -5.79
C HIS A 50 -3.95 -10.62 -7.29
N ASP A 51 -4.30 -11.60 -8.10
CA ASP A 51 -4.61 -11.35 -9.51
C ASP A 51 -5.97 -10.66 -9.61
N ARG A 52 -5.98 -9.40 -10.06
CA ARG A 52 -7.20 -8.60 -10.20
C ARG A 52 -8.30 -9.35 -10.94
N GLU A 53 -7.97 -10.09 -12.01
CA GLU A 53 -9.00 -10.74 -12.84
C GLU A 53 -9.81 -11.78 -12.07
N ARG A 54 -9.24 -12.35 -11.01
CA ARG A 54 -9.91 -13.34 -10.15
C ARG A 54 -10.88 -12.70 -9.15
N HIS A 55 -10.77 -11.39 -8.91
CA HIS A 55 -11.50 -10.69 -7.82
C HIS A 55 -12.30 -9.47 -8.27
N ASN A 56 -12.01 -8.91 -9.45
CA ASN A 56 -12.61 -7.65 -9.90
C ASN A 56 -13.01 -7.73 -11.38
N THR A 57 -14.20 -7.20 -11.68
CA THR A 57 -14.72 -7.03 -13.04
C THR A 57 -14.76 -5.53 -13.41
N PRO A 58 -14.79 -5.16 -14.71
CA PRO A 58 -14.67 -6.03 -15.88
C PRO A 58 -13.24 -6.57 -16.05
N HIS A 59 -13.09 -7.63 -16.85
CA HIS A 59 -11.78 -8.14 -17.24
C HIS A 59 -11.10 -7.14 -18.17
N TYR A 60 -9.79 -7.00 -17.99
CA TYR A 60 -8.97 -6.15 -18.84
C TYR A 60 -8.30 -7.02 -19.91
N ALA A 61 -7.75 -6.39 -20.95
CA ALA A 61 -6.96 -7.10 -21.96
C ALA A 61 -5.55 -7.48 -21.45
N TYR A 62 -5.21 -7.06 -20.22
CA TYR A 62 -3.91 -7.25 -19.59
C TYR A 62 -4.11 -7.63 -18.12
N GLY A 63 -3.22 -8.48 -17.61
CA GLY A 63 -3.22 -8.88 -16.20
C GLY A 63 -2.77 -7.75 -15.28
N VAL A 64 -3.38 -7.66 -14.11
CA VAL A 64 -3.02 -6.69 -13.07
C VAL A 64 -2.84 -7.42 -11.75
N CYS A 65 -1.64 -7.34 -11.19
CA CYS A 65 -1.37 -7.80 -9.83
C CYS A 65 -1.66 -6.68 -8.82
N LYS A 66 -2.45 -6.99 -7.79
CA LYS A 66 -2.82 -6.06 -6.72
C LYS A 66 -2.15 -6.49 -5.42
N ILE A 67 -1.25 -5.64 -4.93
CA ILE A 67 -0.61 -5.83 -3.63
C ILE A 67 -1.32 -4.95 -2.61
N PHE A 68 -1.91 -5.56 -1.59
CA PHE A 68 -2.49 -4.87 -0.44
C PHE A 68 -1.46 -4.84 0.68
N THR A 69 -1.15 -3.66 1.19
CA THR A 69 -0.21 -3.46 2.29
C THR A 69 -0.91 -2.78 3.47
N LEU A 70 -0.63 -3.25 4.68
CA LEU A 70 -0.97 -2.53 5.89
C LEU A 70 0.04 -1.39 6.05
N CYS A 71 -0.47 -0.18 6.26
CA CYS A 71 0.35 0.99 6.47
C CYS A 71 -0.14 1.78 7.70
N HIS A 72 0.77 2.54 8.32
CA HIS A 72 0.44 3.49 9.37
C HIS A 72 0.62 4.94 8.87
N VAL A 73 -0.29 5.81 9.28
CA VAL A 73 -0.21 7.24 8.92
C VAL A 73 0.89 7.91 9.74
N THR A 74 1.91 8.43 9.07
CA THR A 74 3.03 9.16 9.68
C THR A 74 2.77 10.67 9.79
N GLY A 75 1.78 11.19 9.06
CA GLY A 75 1.38 12.59 9.02
C GLY A 75 0.69 12.95 7.70
N GLY A 76 0.39 14.23 7.51
CA GLY A 76 -0.16 14.77 6.26
C GLY A 76 -1.50 15.49 6.41
N SER A 77 -1.77 16.39 5.49
CA SER A 77 -3.07 17.07 5.33
C SER A 77 -3.64 16.82 3.95
N SER A 78 -4.97 16.83 3.83
CA SER A 78 -5.64 16.75 2.52
C SER A 78 -5.26 17.94 1.67
N GLU A 79 -4.56 17.67 0.57
CA GLU A 79 -4.33 18.66 -0.48
C GLU A 79 -5.07 18.21 -1.73
N LYS A 80 -5.87 19.12 -2.29
CA LYS A 80 -6.55 18.87 -3.57
C LYS A 80 -5.51 18.63 -4.65
N ASN A 81 -5.69 17.55 -5.40
CA ASN A 81 -4.93 17.30 -6.61
C ASN A 81 -5.87 16.89 -7.75
N ILE A 82 -5.32 16.75 -8.95
CA ILE A 82 -6.11 16.43 -10.16
C ILE A 82 -6.58 14.97 -10.21
N GLU A 83 -6.07 14.10 -9.35
CA GLU A 83 -6.40 12.67 -9.32
C GLU A 83 -7.52 12.35 -8.32
N THR A 84 -7.54 13.06 -7.19
CA THR A 84 -8.37 12.77 -6.03
C THR A 84 -9.13 14.03 -5.57
N THR A 85 -10.45 13.94 -5.56
CA THR A 85 -11.34 15.06 -5.16
C THR A 85 -11.44 15.24 -3.65
N GLY A 86 -11.12 14.21 -2.87
CA GLY A 86 -11.08 14.23 -1.42
C GLY A 86 -10.75 12.85 -0.82
N PHE A 87 -10.59 12.80 0.50
CA PHE A 87 -10.48 11.56 1.27
C PHE A 87 -11.30 11.68 2.56
N ASP A 88 -11.72 10.55 3.10
CA ASP A 88 -12.37 10.47 4.41
C ASP A 88 -12.10 9.10 5.06
N TRP A 89 -12.45 8.97 6.34
CA TRP A 89 -12.34 7.74 7.12
C TRP A 89 -13.70 7.07 7.25
N PHE A 90 -13.75 5.77 7.00
CA PHE A 90 -14.98 4.98 7.04
C PHE A 90 -14.81 3.78 7.98
N ALA A 91 -15.87 3.49 8.74
CA ALA A 91 -15.91 2.30 9.58
C ALA A 91 -16.15 1.04 8.73
N GLU A 92 -15.71 -0.12 9.21
CA GLU A 92 -15.87 -1.41 8.50
C GLU A 92 -17.35 -1.79 8.27
N ASP A 93 -18.23 -1.34 9.17
CA ASP A 93 -19.68 -1.55 9.13
C ASP A 93 -20.45 -0.40 8.46
N ASP A 94 -19.77 0.69 8.08
CA ASP A 94 -20.36 1.87 7.43
C ASP A 94 -19.51 2.30 6.21
N LEU A 95 -19.35 1.37 5.26
CA LEU A 95 -18.60 1.61 4.04
C LEU A 95 -19.41 2.45 3.04
N PRO A 96 -18.76 3.41 2.34
CA PRO A 96 -19.40 4.18 1.29
C PRO A 96 -19.59 3.29 0.04
N PRO A 97 -20.36 3.75 -0.97
CA PRO A 97 -20.41 3.09 -2.26
C PRO A 97 -19.01 2.89 -2.86
N LEU A 98 -18.62 1.63 -3.08
CA LEU A 98 -17.29 1.28 -3.55
C LEU A 98 -17.21 1.25 -5.08
N ALA A 99 -16.08 1.70 -5.61
CA ALA A 99 -15.70 1.41 -6.99
C ALA A 99 -15.22 -0.05 -7.09
N VAL A 100 -16.15 -0.99 -7.22
CA VAL A 100 -15.90 -2.44 -7.19
C VAL A 100 -14.89 -2.95 -8.24
N ALA A 101 -14.74 -2.21 -9.35
CA ALA A 101 -13.70 -2.48 -10.35
C ALA A 101 -12.27 -2.26 -9.83
N LYS A 102 -12.13 -1.45 -8.77
CA LYS A 102 -10.89 -1.22 -8.03
C LYS A 102 -10.83 -2.13 -6.81
N ASN A 103 -11.72 -1.97 -5.83
CA ASN A 103 -11.69 -2.74 -4.58
C ASN A 103 -13.08 -3.26 -4.25
N SER A 104 -13.19 -4.55 -3.94
CA SER A 104 -14.44 -5.16 -3.48
C SER A 104 -14.60 -5.01 -1.96
N GLU A 105 -15.81 -5.20 -1.46
CA GLU A 105 -16.08 -5.19 -0.02
C GLU A 105 -15.33 -6.31 0.70
N GLU A 106 -15.24 -7.50 0.09
CA GLU A 106 -14.50 -8.64 0.63
C GLU A 106 -13.02 -8.33 0.80
N GLN A 107 -12.42 -7.60 -0.15
CA GLN A 107 -11.02 -7.16 -0.07
C GLN A 107 -10.82 -6.14 1.06
N VAL A 108 -11.77 -5.21 1.27
CA VAL A 108 -11.72 -4.25 2.38
C VAL A 108 -11.84 -4.98 3.71
N ARG A 109 -12.80 -5.89 3.87
CA ARG A 109 -12.97 -6.70 5.08
C ARG A 109 -11.77 -7.60 5.36
N MET A 110 -11.13 -8.14 4.33
CA MET A 110 -9.86 -8.86 4.45
C MET A 110 -8.77 -7.99 5.07
N CYS A 111 -8.66 -6.71 4.69
CA CYS A 111 -7.68 -5.80 5.29
C CYS A 111 -7.97 -5.54 6.77
N PHE A 112 -9.24 -5.38 7.15
CA PHE A 112 -9.64 -5.26 8.56
C PHE A 112 -9.37 -6.55 9.35
N GLU A 113 -9.61 -7.71 8.76
CA GLU A 113 -9.28 -9.01 9.33
C GLU A 113 -7.77 -9.13 9.60
N ALA A 114 -6.95 -8.81 8.60
CA ALA A 114 -5.50 -8.81 8.71
C ALA A 114 -5.00 -7.87 9.81
N TYR A 115 -5.59 -6.68 9.93
CA TYR A 115 -5.28 -5.74 10.99
C TYR A 115 -5.59 -6.32 12.39
N ARG A 116 -6.75 -6.97 12.56
CA ARG A 116 -7.17 -7.56 13.84
C ARG A 116 -6.26 -8.70 14.30
N VAL A 117 -5.90 -9.61 13.39
CA VAL A 117 -5.07 -10.78 13.74
C VAL A 117 -3.57 -10.46 13.73
N SER A 118 -3.19 -9.29 13.20
CA SER A 118 -1.84 -8.73 13.28
C SER A 118 -0.76 -9.74 12.86
N TYR A 119 0.19 -10.07 13.74
CA TYR A 119 1.31 -10.97 13.47
C TYR A 119 0.91 -12.41 13.10
N GLU A 120 -0.34 -12.82 13.36
CA GLU A 120 -0.84 -14.15 12.98
C GLU A 120 -1.39 -14.19 11.54
N TRP A 121 -1.50 -13.04 10.88
CA TRP A 121 -1.97 -12.98 9.49
C TRP A 121 -1.04 -13.76 8.56
N LYS A 122 -1.63 -14.63 7.76
CA LYS A 122 -0.94 -15.29 6.65
C LYS A 122 -1.30 -14.57 5.37
N VAL A 123 -0.29 -14.01 4.72
CA VAL A 123 -0.43 -13.31 3.44
C VAL A 123 -1.17 -14.21 2.45
N ARG A 124 -2.22 -13.68 1.83
CA ARG A 124 -3.02 -14.39 0.81
C ARG A 124 -2.42 -14.14 -0.57
N PHE A 125 -2.35 -15.20 -1.38
CA PHE A 125 -1.79 -15.16 -2.73
C PHE A 125 -2.69 -15.96 -3.69
N ASP A 126 -2.80 -15.49 -4.92
CA ASP A 126 -3.41 -16.22 -6.03
C ASP A 126 -2.95 -15.74 -7.41
#